data_AF-A0A0N0MRB0-F1
#
_entry.id   AF-A0A0N0MRB0-F1
#
_cell.length_a   1.000
_cell.length_b   1.000
_cell.length_c   1.000
_cell.angle_alpha   90.00
_cell.angle_beta   90.00
_cell.angle_gamma   90.00
#
_symmetry.space_group_name_H-M   'P 1'
#
loop_
_entity.id
_entity.type
_entity.pdbx_description
1 polymer ?
#
loop_
_entity_poly.entity_id
_entity_poly.type
_entity_poly.pdbx_seq_one_letter_code
_entity_poly.pdbx_strand_id
1 'polypeptide(L)'
;MADRLKVDGTELDKFYRDLTRARDSFTALQKVLRDAGVQGLGTDDLDRACDRFQEDWHYGAKEIADQIGELTAITKKAKEDFHEVDVALTKALEKSTGKSTGQRKGTAK
;
A
#
# COMPACT_ATOMS: atom_id res chain seq x y z
N MET A 1 -23.81 4.67 1.63
CA MET A 1 -22.75 4.07 2.47
C MET A 1 -21.95 3.06 1.66
N ALA A 2 -22.59 2.06 1.04
CA ALA A 2 -21.91 1.12 0.13
C ALA A 2 -21.14 1.81 -1.03
N ASP A 3 -21.71 2.83 -1.67
CA ASP A 3 -20.98 3.57 -2.72
C ASP A 3 -19.75 4.35 -2.22
N ARG A 4 -19.78 4.84 -0.97
CA ARG A 4 -18.61 5.50 -0.36
C ARG A 4 -17.53 4.48 -0.02
N LEU A 5 -17.90 3.34 0.56
CA LEU A 5 -16.96 2.25 0.91
C LEU A 5 -16.30 1.66 -0.34
N LYS A 6 -17.04 1.54 -1.45
CA LYS A 6 -16.51 1.10 -2.74
C LYS A 6 -15.53 2.09 -3.37
N VAL A 7 -15.77 3.39 -3.21
CA VAL A 7 -14.86 4.47 -3.62
C VAL A 7 -13.59 4.43 -2.76
N ASP A 8 -13.72 4.32 -1.43
CA ASP A 8 -12.58 4.23 -0.51
C ASP A 8 -11.70 3.00 -0.84
N GLY A 9 -12.28 1.86 -1.16
CA GLY A 9 -11.55 0.67 -1.61
C GLY A 9 -10.81 0.84 -2.95
N THR A 10 -11.35 1.67 -3.85
CA THR A 10 -10.72 1.98 -5.15
C THR A 10 -9.54 2.93 -4.98
N GLU A 11 -9.71 3.97 -4.15
CA GLU A 11 -8.63 4.91 -3.83
C GLU A 11 -7.48 4.22 -3.07
N LEU A 12 -7.79 3.26 -2.16
CA LEU A 12 -6.79 2.44 -1.49
C LEU A 12 -5.99 1.56 -2.46
N ASP A 13 -6.63 0.99 -3.50
CA ASP A 13 -5.93 0.20 -4.53
C ASP A 13 -4.97 1.07 -5.35
N LYS A 14 -5.41 2.28 -5.70
CA LYS A 14 -4.59 3.25 -6.42
C LYS A 14 -3.39 3.69 -5.58
N PHE A 15 -3.63 4.03 -4.31
CA PHE A 15 -2.57 4.42 -3.39
C PHE A 15 -1.54 3.29 -3.17
N TYR A 16 -2.01 2.04 -3.02
CA TYR A 16 -1.14 0.86 -2.95
C TYR A 16 -0.23 0.73 -4.19
N ARG A 17 -0.76 0.95 -5.40
CA ARG A 17 0.01 0.89 -6.64
C ARG A 17 1.04 2.00 -6.73
N ASP A 18 0.68 3.21 -6.32
CA ASP A 18 1.57 4.37 -6.33
C ASP A 18 2.75 4.17 -5.37
N LEU A 19 2.49 3.65 -4.16
CA LEU A 19 3.54 3.28 -3.20
C LEU A 19 4.46 2.19 -3.75
N THR A 20 3.90 1.13 -4.34
CA THR A 20 4.69 0.05 -4.95
C THR A 20 5.63 0.59 -6.04
N ARG A 21 5.13 1.47 -6.92
CA ARG A 21 5.91 2.09 -7.98
C ARG A 21 7.01 2.99 -7.44
N ALA A 22 6.74 3.73 -6.37
CA ALA A 22 7.74 4.57 -5.70
C ALA A 22 8.89 3.72 -5.15
N ARG A 23 8.59 2.64 -4.41
CA ARG A 23 9.58 1.68 -3.91
C ARG A 23 10.45 1.12 -5.03
N ASP A 24 9.83 0.67 -6.11
CA ASP A 24 10.54 0.05 -7.24
C ASP A 24 11.47 1.06 -7.93
N SER A 25 11.02 2.32 -8.04
CA SER A 25 11.81 3.42 -8.60
C SER A 25 13.01 3.77 -7.72
N PHE A 26 12.84 3.80 -6.39
CA PHE A 26 13.95 4.00 -5.44
C PHE A 26 14.95 2.85 -5.50
N THR A 27 14.48 1.61 -5.57
CA THR A 27 15.35 0.41 -5.68
C THR A 27 16.14 0.43 -7.00
N ALA A 28 15.52 0.84 -8.11
CA ALA A 28 16.19 0.97 -9.40
C ALA A 28 17.26 2.06 -9.37
N LEU A 29 16.95 3.22 -8.78
CA LEU A 29 17.88 4.33 -8.63
C LEU A 29 19.08 3.97 -7.73
N GLN A 30 18.84 3.23 -6.64
CA GLN A 30 19.88 2.68 -5.78
C GLN A 30 20.85 1.76 -6.55
N LYS A 31 20.34 0.91 -7.48
CA LYS A 31 21.19 0.07 -8.34
C LYS A 31 22.07 0.90 -9.27
N VAL A 32 21.48 1.90 -9.95
CA VAL A 32 22.21 2.77 -10.89
C VAL A 32 23.34 3.51 -10.19
N LEU A 33 23.08 4.07 -9.01
CA LEU A 33 24.09 4.82 -8.26
C LEU A 33 25.19 3.93 -7.67
N ARG A 34 24.89 2.67 -7.33
CA ARG A 34 25.91 1.69 -6.93
C ARG A 34 26.84 1.33 -8.09
N ASP A 35 26.29 1.19 -9.30
CA ASP A 35 27.06 0.76 -10.47
C ASP A 35 27.90 1.91 -11.08
N ALA A 36 27.53 3.16 -10.81
CA ALA A 36 28.36 4.34 -11.07
C ALA A 36 29.51 4.44 -10.03
N GLY A 37 30.48 3.53 -10.11
CA GLY A 37 31.65 3.51 -9.23
C GLY A 37 32.47 4.80 -9.32
N VAL A 38 32.98 5.25 -8.17
CA VAL A 38 33.74 6.51 -7.98
C VAL A 38 35.24 6.38 -8.22
N GLN A 39 35.69 5.25 -8.77
CA GLN A 39 37.10 5.04 -9.09
C GLN A 39 37.58 6.04 -10.16
N GLY A 40 38.44 6.97 -9.76
CA GLY A 40 39.16 7.86 -10.67
C GLY A 40 38.83 9.35 -10.57
N LEU A 41 38.23 9.83 -9.47
CA LEU A 41 37.95 11.27 -9.29
C LEU A 41 39.19 12.10 -8.92
N GLY A 42 40.31 11.45 -8.60
CA GLY A 42 41.65 12.05 -8.71
C GLY A 42 42.24 12.62 -7.43
N THR A 43 41.58 12.49 -6.27
CA THR A 43 42.17 12.76 -4.95
C THR A 43 41.59 11.83 -3.87
N ASP A 44 42.43 11.27 -2.99
CA ASP A 44 42.02 10.33 -1.94
C ASP A 44 40.90 10.85 -1.03
N ASP A 45 40.84 12.16 -0.78
CA ASP A 45 39.79 12.77 0.05
C ASP A 45 38.45 12.86 -0.69
N LEU A 46 38.46 13.11 -2.00
CA LEU A 46 37.25 13.13 -2.81
C LEU A 46 36.70 11.71 -2.98
N ASP A 47 37.57 10.73 -3.23
CA ASP A 47 37.18 9.32 -3.32
C ASP A 47 36.54 8.87 -1.99
N ARG A 48 37.15 9.17 -0.84
CA ARG A 48 36.58 8.85 0.50
C ARG A 48 35.28 9.59 0.81
N ALA A 49 35.09 10.82 0.32
CA ALA A 49 33.85 11.55 0.51
C ALA A 49 32.72 10.96 -0.34
N CYS A 50 33.05 10.56 -1.57
CA CYS A 50 32.14 9.89 -2.47
C CYS A 50 31.74 8.49 -1.98
N ASP A 51 32.68 7.70 -1.44
CA ASP A 51 32.38 6.38 -0.86
C ASP A 51 31.38 6.52 0.32
N ARG A 52 31.65 7.45 1.25
CA ARG A 52 30.75 7.71 2.39
C ARG A 52 29.38 8.20 1.94
N PHE A 53 29.34 9.10 0.97
CA PHE A 53 28.08 9.55 0.40
C PHE A 53 27.30 8.39 -0.24
N GLN A 54 27.97 7.49 -0.96
CA GLN A 54 27.34 6.32 -1.56
C GLN A 54 26.79 5.36 -0.51
N GLU A 55 27.52 5.11 0.57
CA GLU A 55 27.06 4.27 1.69
C GLU A 55 25.83 4.88 2.39
N ASP A 56 25.92 6.15 2.81
CA ASP A 56 24.83 6.86 3.48
C ASP A 56 23.57 6.94 2.61
N TRP A 57 23.76 7.25 1.33
CA TRP A 57 22.68 7.29 0.36
C TRP A 57 22.05 5.91 0.14
N HIS A 58 22.86 4.86 0.05
CA HIS A 58 22.36 3.49 -0.10
C HIS A 58 21.53 3.06 1.11
N TYR A 59 22.00 3.38 2.31
CA TYR A 59 21.28 3.11 3.54
C TYR A 59 19.95 3.87 3.60
N GLY A 60 19.98 5.19 3.36
CA GLY A 60 18.76 6.01 3.36
C GLY A 60 17.73 5.57 2.32
N ALA A 61 18.18 5.23 1.10
CA ALA A 61 17.30 4.73 0.05
C ALA A 61 16.64 3.38 0.42
N LYS A 62 17.39 2.50 1.11
CA LYS A 62 16.87 1.23 1.60
C LYS A 62 15.81 1.44 2.69
N GLU A 63 16.09 2.28 3.69
CA GLU A 63 15.14 2.59 4.78
C GLU A 63 13.82 3.17 4.22
N ILE A 64 13.91 4.08 3.24
CA ILE A 64 12.73 4.63 2.56
C ILE A 64 11.95 3.52 1.84
N ALA A 65 12.63 2.62 1.13
CA ALA A 65 11.98 1.50 0.45
C ALA A 65 11.27 0.54 1.43
N ASP A 66 11.89 0.26 2.57
CA ASP A 66 11.34 -0.59 3.63
C ASP A 66 10.09 0.05 4.25
N GLN A 67 10.14 1.34 4.59
CA GLN A 67 8.99 2.10 5.10
C GLN A 67 7.82 2.16 4.10
N ILE A 68 8.12 2.33 2.81
CA ILE A 68 7.09 2.26 1.76
C ILE A 68 6.48 0.85 1.73
N GLY A 69 7.27 -0.21 1.92
CA GLY A 69 6.79 -1.58 2.03
C GLY A 69 5.83 -1.77 3.20
N GLU A 70 6.14 -1.25 4.38
CA GLU A 70 5.27 -1.30 5.55
C GLU A 70 3.96 -0.54 5.33
N LEU A 71 4.01 0.69 4.82
CA LEU A 71 2.84 1.49 4.45
C LEU A 71 1.96 0.76 3.43
N THR A 72 2.58 0.10 2.46
CA THR A 72 1.91 -0.71 1.44
C THR A 72 1.16 -1.89 2.08
N ALA A 73 1.78 -2.58 3.05
CA ALA A 73 1.16 -3.67 3.79
C ALA A 73 -0.03 -3.21 4.65
N ILE A 74 0.11 -2.08 5.35
CA ILE A 74 -0.97 -1.47 6.14
C ILE A 74 -2.15 -1.09 5.24
N THR A 75 -1.88 -0.47 4.09
CA THR A 75 -2.90 -0.07 3.12
C THR A 75 -3.66 -1.29 2.58
N LYS A 76 -2.95 -2.37 2.27
CA LYS A 76 -3.56 -3.63 1.83
C LYS A 76 -4.47 -4.21 2.90
N LYS A 77 -4.01 -4.26 4.15
CA LYS A 77 -4.83 -4.75 5.27
C LYS A 77 -6.08 -3.91 5.47
N ALA A 78 -5.97 -2.58 5.43
CA ALA A 78 -7.13 -1.70 5.55
C ALA A 78 -8.17 -1.98 4.45
N LYS A 79 -7.74 -2.20 3.20
CA LYS A 79 -8.63 -2.59 2.10
C LYS A 79 -9.33 -3.93 2.37
N GLU A 80 -8.62 -4.92 2.88
CA GLU A 80 -9.19 -6.23 3.22
C GLU A 80 -10.23 -6.12 4.34
N ASP A 81 -9.92 -5.37 5.40
CA ASP A 81 -10.83 -5.12 6.52
C ASP A 81 -12.12 -4.41 6.06
N PHE A 82 -12.01 -3.39 5.19
CA PHE A 82 -13.18 -2.71 4.61
C PHE A 82 -14.04 -3.66 3.77
N HIS A 83 -13.42 -4.52 2.97
CA HIS A 83 -14.14 -5.50 2.17
C HIS A 83 -14.89 -6.52 3.03
N GLU A 84 -14.28 -6.97 4.12
CA GLU A 84 -14.92 -7.89 5.07
C GLU A 84 -16.18 -7.27 5.69
N VAL A 85 -16.08 -6.02 6.14
CA VAL A 85 -17.21 -5.27 6.70
C VAL A 85 -18.33 -5.12 5.68
N ASP A 86 -18.01 -4.80 4.42
CA ASP A 86 -18.99 -4.68 3.33
C ASP A 86 -19.73 -6.00 3.08
N VAL A 87 -19.00 -7.12 3.04
CA VAL A 87 -19.59 -8.46 2.86
C VAL A 87 -20.47 -8.84 4.05
N ALA A 88 -20.03 -8.55 5.28
CA ALA A 88 -20.79 -8.82 6.49
C ALA A 88 -22.09 -8.00 6.54
N LEU A 89 -22.01 -6.71 6.20
CA LEU A 89 -23.15 -5.80 6.15
C LEU A 89 -24.15 -6.23 5.08
N THR A 90 -23.68 -6.58 3.88
CA THR A 90 -24.53 -7.07 2.79
C THR A 90 -25.29 -8.34 3.20
N LYS A 91 -24.60 -9.32 3.79
CA LYS A 91 -25.22 -10.54 4.31
C LYS A 91 -26.24 -10.27 5.42
N ALA A 92 -25.99 -9.30 6.30
CA ALA A 92 -26.93 -8.92 7.35
C ALA A 92 -28.21 -8.29 6.78
N LEU A 93 -28.07 -7.41 5.79
CA LEU A 93 -29.19 -6.78 5.08
C LEU A 93 -30.03 -7.78 4.27
N GLU A 94 -29.40 -8.73 3.59
CA GLU A 94 -30.09 -9.83 2.89
C GLU A 94 -30.91 -10.70 3.86
N LYS A 95 -30.33 -11.02 5.03
CA LYS A 95 -31.03 -11.78 6.07
C LYS A 95 -32.21 -11.01 6.69
N SER A 96 -32.11 -9.68 6.83
CA SER A 96 -33.20 -8.87 7.39
C SER A 96 -34.34 -8.67 6.38
N THR A 97 -34.02 -8.44 5.11
CA THR A 97 -35.00 -8.31 4.02
C THR A 97 -35.73 -9.63 3.73
N GLY A 98 -35.02 -10.76 3.79
CA GLY A 98 -35.62 -12.10 3.67
C GLY A 98 -36.58 -12.47 4.79
N LYS A 99 -36.39 -11.94 6.02
CA LYS A 99 -37.30 -12.18 7.16
C LYS A 99 -38.56 -11.32 7.11
N SER A 100 -38.51 -10.11 6.53
CA SER A 100 -39.66 -9.19 6.50
C SER A 100 -40.79 -9.65 5.58
N THR A 101 -40.54 -10.53 4.61
CA THR A 101 -41.54 -11.00 3.64
C THR A 101 -42.33 -12.23 4.12
N GLY A 102 -41.87 -12.90 5.18
CA GLY A 102 -42.49 -14.12 5.72
C GLY A 102 -43.62 -13.91 6.75
N GLN A 103 -43.75 -12.71 7.34
CA GLN A 103 -44.60 -12.48 8.52
C GLN A 103 -45.92 -11.73 8.21
N ARG A 104 -46.40 -11.75 6.96
CA ARG A 104 -47.67 -11.12 6.54
C ARG A 104 -48.73 -12.08 5.99
N LYS A 105 -48.64 -13.38 6.28
CA LYS A 105 -49.71 -14.35 5.99
C LYS A 105 -50.04 -15.15 7.24
N GLY A 106 -51.02 -14.68 8.02
CA GLY A 106 -51.68 -15.51 9.02
C GLY A 106 -52.07 -14.76 10.29
N THR A 107 -53.10 -13.91 10.21
CA THR A 107 -54.12 -13.76 11.27
C THR A 107 -55.22 -12.82 10.77
N ALA A 108 -56.31 -13.39 10.26
CA ALA A 108 -57.65 -12.83 10.35
C ALA A 108 -58.62 -14.01 10.18
N LYS A 109 -59.15 -14.48 11.32
CA LYS A 109 -60.29 -15.39 11.41
C LYS A 109 -61.49 -14.57 11.84
#